data_AF-A0A4Q3M0K5-F1
#
_entry.id   AF-A0A4Q3M0K5-F1
#
_cell.length_a   1.000
_cell.length_b   1.000
_cell.length_c   1.000
_cell.angle_alpha   90.00
_cell.angle_beta   90.00
_cell.angle_gamma   90.00
#
_symmetry.space_group_name_H-M   'P 1'
#
loop_
_entity.id
_entity.type
_entity.pdbx_description
1 polymer ?
#
loop_
_entity_poly.entity_id
_entity_poly.type
_entity_poly.pdbx_seq_one_letter_code
_entity_poly.pdbx_strand_id
1 'polypeptide(L)'
;MATSLFSSCASVSAGSHTQSPQFVDGKFRNKAPRHQMGFAKTVSVFWNFIIGNKPADTVPSQPIAVQPITRAELLAAPDQSLWRLGHSTMLLKLAGGFWLTDPVFSERASPLQFAGPKRFHAPPISIDELPPIEGVVLSHDHYDHLDHAAILALAPKVAHFVAPLGVGDRLIAWGVPAEKVQQFDWWQGTTIGAVQLVATPAQHFSGRTLSDGNSTLWASWVLIAGETRIFFSGDTGYFDGFKAIGERYGPFDLTMVETGAYNADWPDVHMQPEQSL
;
A
#
# COMPACT_ATOMS: atom_id res chain seq x y z
N MET A 1 -17.10 23.89 -20.89
CA MET A 1 -17.51 22.50 -21.17
C MET A 1 -16.28 21.63 -21.06
N ALA A 2 -16.05 21.01 -19.91
CA ALA A 2 -14.94 20.10 -19.69
C ALA A 2 -15.45 18.67 -19.92
N THR A 3 -14.90 18.00 -20.92
CA THR A 3 -15.28 16.66 -21.32
C THR A 3 -14.73 15.68 -20.29
N SER A 4 -15.58 15.25 -19.35
CA SER A 4 -15.27 14.12 -18.48
C SER A 4 -15.22 12.85 -19.30
N LEU A 5 -14.02 12.37 -19.61
CA LEU A 5 -13.80 11.01 -20.06
C LEU A 5 -13.85 10.09 -18.84
N PHE A 6 -15.07 9.73 -18.42
CA PHE A 6 -15.28 8.69 -17.43
C PHE A 6 -15.11 7.32 -18.11
N SER A 7 -14.05 6.60 -17.75
CA SER A 7 -13.99 5.16 -17.98
C SER A 7 -14.85 4.47 -16.93
N SER A 8 -15.79 3.66 -17.40
CA SER A 8 -16.80 2.92 -16.64
C SER A 8 -16.27 2.29 -15.35
N CYS A 9 -17.01 2.49 -14.25
CA CYS A 9 -16.88 1.73 -13.00
C CYS A 9 -17.31 0.27 -13.25
N ALA A 10 -16.36 -0.60 -13.55
CA ALA A 10 -16.57 -2.03 -13.45
C ALA A 10 -15.63 -2.56 -12.35
N SER A 11 -16.19 -2.92 -11.20
CA SER A 11 -15.50 -3.77 -10.24
C SER A 11 -15.27 -5.12 -10.92
N VAL A 12 -14.00 -5.50 -11.12
CA VAL A 12 -13.67 -6.79 -11.70
C VAL A 12 -13.86 -7.85 -10.61
N SER A 13 -14.83 -8.75 -10.82
CA SER A 13 -15.05 -9.93 -9.96
C SER A 13 -13.81 -10.83 -9.93
N ALA A 14 -13.63 -11.58 -8.85
CA ALA A 14 -12.58 -12.61 -8.74
C ALA A 14 -12.54 -13.51 -9.98
N GLY A 15 -11.48 -13.37 -10.79
CA GLY A 15 -11.46 -13.90 -12.14
C GLY A 15 -10.33 -13.33 -13.00
N SER A 16 -10.07 -14.03 -14.11
CA SER A 16 -9.00 -13.77 -15.08
C SER A 16 -8.79 -12.27 -15.36
N HIS A 17 -7.61 -11.74 -14.98
CA HIS A 17 -7.22 -10.34 -15.20
C HIS A 17 -6.76 -10.04 -16.64
N THR A 18 -7.13 -10.90 -17.60
CA THR A 18 -6.71 -10.81 -19.02
C THR A 18 -7.18 -9.55 -19.75
N GLN A 19 -8.09 -8.77 -19.16
CA GLN A 19 -8.52 -7.48 -19.70
C GLN A 19 -7.58 -6.33 -19.29
N SER A 20 -6.73 -6.53 -18.28
CA SER A 20 -5.74 -5.54 -17.85
C SER A 20 -4.60 -5.47 -18.87
N PRO A 21 -4.25 -4.28 -19.39
CA PRO A 21 -3.07 -4.12 -20.25
C PRO A 21 -1.75 -4.41 -19.52
N GLN A 22 -1.76 -4.45 -18.19
CA GLN A 22 -0.61 -4.74 -17.34
C GLN A 22 -0.41 -6.24 -17.15
N PHE A 23 -1.43 -7.06 -17.42
CA PHE A 23 -1.42 -8.49 -17.23
C PHE A 23 -1.06 -9.24 -18.53
N VAL A 24 0.16 -9.77 -18.58
CA VAL A 24 0.70 -10.44 -19.78
C VAL A 24 1.37 -11.75 -19.38
N ASP A 25 0.96 -12.84 -20.02
CA ASP A 25 1.45 -14.21 -19.77
C ASP A 25 1.28 -14.65 -18.31
N GLY A 26 0.13 -14.33 -17.69
CA GLY A 26 -0.19 -14.74 -16.33
C GLY A 26 0.44 -13.90 -15.23
N LYS A 27 1.09 -12.77 -15.56
CA LYS A 27 1.75 -11.88 -14.60
C LYS A 27 1.53 -10.41 -14.91
N PHE A 28 1.49 -9.59 -13.87
CA PHE A 28 1.53 -8.13 -13.98
C PHE A 28 2.96 -7.64 -14.28
N ARG A 29 3.07 -6.54 -15.03
CA ARG A 29 4.34 -5.94 -15.46
C ARG A 29 4.37 -4.43 -15.25
N ASN A 30 5.55 -3.91 -14.97
CA ASN A 30 5.79 -2.46 -14.95
C ASN A 30 5.73 -1.89 -16.37
N LYS A 31 5.37 -0.60 -16.47
CA LYS A 31 5.48 0.15 -17.72
C LYS A 31 6.94 0.40 -18.09
N ALA A 32 7.74 0.82 -17.12
CA ALA A 32 9.17 1.01 -17.28
C ALA A 32 9.94 -0.27 -16.91
N PRO A 33 11.06 -0.55 -17.59
CA PRO A 33 11.89 -1.71 -17.28
C PRO A 33 12.46 -1.58 -15.86
N ARG A 34 12.69 -2.73 -15.23
CA ARG A 34 13.40 -2.82 -13.94
C ARG A 34 14.75 -3.48 -14.15
N HIS A 35 15.75 -3.04 -13.40
CA HIS A 35 16.97 -3.79 -13.19
C HIS A 35 16.61 -5.15 -12.62
N GLN A 36 16.95 -6.19 -13.38
CA GLN A 36 16.92 -7.55 -12.88
C GLN A 36 18.28 -7.83 -12.25
N MET A 37 18.29 -8.08 -10.94
CA MET A 37 19.46 -8.66 -10.31
C MET A 37 19.77 -10.01 -10.95
N GLY A 38 21.04 -10.25 -11.28
CA GLY A 38 21.49 -11.57 -11.74
C GLY A 38 21.24 -12.64 -10.68
N PHE A 39 20.97 -13.88 -11.10
CA PHE A 39 20.62 -15.00 -10.21
C PHE A 39 21.56 -15.17 -9.00
N ALA A 40 22.88 -15.11 -9.23
CA ALA A 40 23.87 -15.23 -8.15
C ALA A 40 23.75 -14.11 -7.10
N LYS A 41 23.44 -12.89 -7.54
CA LYS A 41 23.24 -11.73 -6.66
C LYS A 41 21.93 -11.85 -5.89
N THR A 42 20.85 -12.31 -6.53
CA THR A 42 19.58 -12.62 -5.87
C THR A 42 19.74 -13.66 -4.75
N VAL A 43 20.48 -14.74 -5.03
CA VAL A 43 20.80 -15.77 -4.02
C VAL A 43 21.64 -15.18 -2.89
N SER A 44 22.64 -14.34 -3.19
CA SER A 44 23.46 -13.68 -2.17
C SER A 44 22.64 -12.75 -1.27
N VAL A 45 21.74 -11.93 -1.84
CA VAL A 45 20.85 -11.05 -1.07
C VAL A 45 19.94 -11.87 -0.17
N PHE A 46 19.30 -12.91 -0.71
CA PHE A 46 18.46 -13.81 0.07
C PHE A 46 19.25 -14.48 1.22
N TRP A 47 20.46 -14.99 0.94
CA TRP A 47 21.32 -15.60 1.94
C TRP A 47 21.70 -14.63 3.04
N ASN A 48 22.13 -13.41 2.70
CA ASN A 48 22.44 -12.36 3.67
C ASN A 48 21.24 -12.02 4.56
N PHE A 49 20.03 -12.03 4.00
CA PHE A 49 18.80 -11.81 4.75
C PHE A 49 18.51 -12.93 5.74
N ILE A 50 18.74 -14.19 5.34
CA ILE A 50 18.54 -15.39 6.17
C ILE A 50 19.56 -15.47 7.32
N ILE A 51 20.85 -15.21 7.05
CA ILE A 51 21.91 -15.29 8.07
C ILE A 51 22.01 -14.02 8.93
N GLY A 52 21.20 -12.99 8.65
CA GLY A 52 21.18 -11.75 9.42
C GLY A 52 22.39 -10.84 9.18
N ASN A 53 23.09 -10.99 8.05
CA ASN A 53 24.20 -10.10 7.64
C ASN A 53 23.65 -8.77 7.13
N LYS A 54 23.02 -7.99 8.01
CA LYS A 54 22.53 -6.64 7.73
C LYS A 54 23.56 -5.60 8.19
N PRO A 55 23.72 -4.48 7.47
CA PRO A 55 24.53 -3.37 7.95
C PRO A 55 24.08 -2.90 9.34
N ALA A 56 25.03 -2.55 10.21
CA ALA A 56 24.77 -2.25 11.62
C ALA A 56 23.88 -1.01 11.84
N ASP A 57 23.84 -0.12 10.86
CA ASP A 57 23.04 1.12 10.82
C ASP A 57 21.58 0.90 10.36
N THR A 58 21.19 -0.35 10.08
CA THR A 58 19.79 -0.70 9.74
C THR A 58 18.87 -0.87 10.95
N VAL A 59 19.42 -0.72 12.17
CA VAL A 59 18.69 -0.82 13.43
C VAL A 59 18.84 0.52 14.18
N PRO A 60 17.74 1.11 14.68
CA PRO A 60 17.81 2.31 15.49
C PRO A 60 18.74 2.14 16.70
N SER A 61 19.62 3.12 16.92
CA SER A 61 20.55 3.11 18.06
C SER A 61 19.87 3.35 19.41
N GLN A 62 18.63 3.84 19.39
CA GLN A 62 17.78 4.05 20.56
C GLN A 62 16.34 3.59 20.24
N PRO A 63 15.56 3.19 21.25
CA PRO A 63 14.14 2.92 21.07
C PRO A 63 13.43 4.12 20.44
N ILE A 64 12.60 3.86 19.43
CA ILE A 64 11.81 4.89 18.79
C ILE A 64 10.71 5.31 19.77
N ALA A 65 10.63 6.60 20.09
CA ALA A 65 9.56 7.13 20.92
C ALA A 65 8.22 7.01 20.18
N VAL A 66 7.26 6.30 20.80
CA VAL A 66 5.90 6.16 20.28
C VAL A 66 4.98 7.02 21.13
N GLN A 67 4.24 7.91 20.47
CA GLN A 67 3.18 8.67 21.13
C GLN A 67 1.90 7.82 21.07
N PRO A 68 1.34 7.38 22.21
CA PRO A 68 0.11 6.61 22.21
C PRO A 68 -1.04 7.47 21.68
N ILE A 69 -1.98 6.84 20.98
CA ILE A 69 -3.18 7.49 20.44
C ILE A 69 -4.39 6.77 21.01
N THR A 70 -5.36 7.53 21.51
CA THR A 70 -6.63 7.01 22.01
C THR A 70 -7.74 7.17 20.98
N ARG A 71 -8.77 6.32 21.06
CA ARG A 71 -9.98 6.45 20.23
C ARG A 71 -10.66 7.81 20.40
N ALA A 72 -10.67 8.35 21.62
CA ALA A 72 -11.30 9.62 21.93
C ALA A 72 -10.62 10.79 21.20
N GLU A 73 -9.28 10.79 21.17
CA GLU A 73 -8.49 11.79 20.43
C GLU A 73 -8.77 11.72 18.93
N LEU A 74 -8.83 10.52 18.34
CA LEU A 74 -9.17 10.34 16.93
C LEU A 74 -10.57 10.90 16.60
N LEU A 75 -11.57 10.56 17.43
CA LEU A 75 -12.94 11.02 17.25
C LEU A 75 -13.08 12.54 17.40
N ALA A 76 -12.35 13.14 18.34
CA ALA A 76 -12.36 14.58 18.60
C ALA A 76 -11.54 15.41 17.60
N ALA A 77 -10.59 14.80 16.89
CA ALA A 77 -9.74 15.48 15.92
C ALA A 77 -10.54 16.12 14.78
N PRO A 78 -10.08 17.23 14.20
CA PRO A 78 -10.72 17.82 13.02
C PRO A 78 -10.63 16.89 11.80
N ASP A 79 -11.51 17.10 10.83
CA ASP A 79 -11.36 16.47 9.51
C ASP A 79 -10.04 16.91 8.86
N GLN A 80 -9.51 16.12 7.93
CA GLN A 80 -8.18 16.27 7.31
C GLN A 80 -6.99 16.05 8.26
N SER A 81 -7.21 15.32 9.36
CA SER A 81 -6.13 14.87 10.25
C SER A 81 -5.44 13.60 9.73
N LEU A 82 -4.14 13.46 10.01
CA LEU A 82 -3.30 12.32 9.63
C LEU A 82 -2.52 11.80 10.84
N TRP A 83 -2.44 10.47 10.99
CA TRP A 83 -1.57 9.80 11.95
C TRP A 83 -0.77 8.70 11.26
N ARG A 84 0.54 8.66 11.51
CA ARG A 84 1.40 7.55 11.09
C ARG A 84 1.43 6.49 12.19
N LEU A 85 0.84 5.33 11.92
CA LEU A 85 0.80 4.21 12.87
C LEU A 85 2.07 3.32 12.79
N GLY A 86 2.89 3.54 11.76
CA GLY A 86 4.17 2.87 11.55
C GLY A 86 4.29 2.36 10.12
N HIS A 87 5.52 2.30 9.59
CA HIS A 87 5.77 1.93 8.18
C HIS A 87 4.88 2.78 7.25
N SER A 88 4.14 2.13 6.35
CA SER A 88 3.17 2.72 5.41
C SER A 88 1.72 2.72 5.93
N THR A 89 1.51 2.38 7.21
CA THR A 89 0.18 2.45 7.84
C THR A 89 -0.15 3.88 8.25
N MET A 90 -0.94 4.55 7.42
CA MET A 90 -1.40 5.92 7.63
C MET A 90 -2.90 5.92 7.91
N LEU A 91 -3.32 6.49 9.04
CA LEU A 91 -4.72 6.72 9.36
C LEU A 91 -5.06 8.18 8.99
N LEU A 92 -6.05 8.36 8.13
CA LEU A 92 -6.57 9.68 7.73
C LEU A 92 -8.00 9.84 8.21
N LYS A 93 -8.37 11.05 8.63
CA LYS A 93 -9.78 11.44 8.83
C LYS A 93 -10.19 12.32 7.67
N LEU A 94 -11.07 11.84 6.80
CA LEU A 94 -11.50 12.54 5.59
C LEU A 94 -13.01 12.43 5.43
N ALA A 95 -13.67 13.56 5.18
CA ALA A 95 -15.11 13.67 5.05
C ALA A 95 -15.86 13.04 6.23
N GLY A 96 -15.31 13.16 7.44
CA GLY A 96 -15.85 12.59 8.68
C GLY A 96 -15.64 11.08 8.86
N GLY A 97 -15.08 10.38 7.88
CA GLY A 97 -14.74 8.95 7.95
C GLY A 97 -13.26 8.71 8.20
N PHE A 98 -12.91 7.51 8.66
CA PHE A 98 -11.50 7.10 8.85
C PHE A 98 -11.04 6.19 7.72
N TRP A 99 -9.86 6.50 7.17
CA TRP A 99 -9.24 5.79 6.06
C TRP A 99 -7.88 5.28 6.48
N LEU A 100 -7.53 4.05 6.09
CA LEU A 100 -6.29 3.42 6.51
C LEU A 100 -5.53 2.90 5.29
N THR A 101 -4.25 3.24 5.15
CA THR A 101 -3.39 2.66 4.10
C THR A 101 -2.62 1.46 4.65
N ASP A 102 -2.39 0.43 3.84
CA ASP A 102 -1.45 -0.68 4.09
C ASP A 102 -1.30 -1.08 5.58
N PRO A 103 -2.38 -1.57 6.22
CA PRO A 103 -2.39 -1.75 7.67
C PRO A 103 -1.53 -2.93 8.12
N VAL A 104 -0.48 -2.64 8.88
CA VAL A 104 0.39 -3.64 9.50
C VAL A 104 0.47 -3.45 11.01
N PHE A 105 -0.14 -4.37 11.74
CA PHE A 105 -0.22 -4.38 13.20
C PHE A 105 0.53 -5.53 13.83
N SER A 106 0.84 -6.58 13.07
CA SER A 106 1.66 -7.70 13.51
C SER A 106 3.05 -7.25 13.95
N GLU A 107 3.67 -8.04 14.82
CA GLU A 107 5.05 -7.82 15.28
C GLU A 107 6.07 -8.04 14.14
N ARG A 108 5.75 -8.95 13.20
CA ARG A 108 6.62 -9.32 12.09
C ARG A 108 5.91 -9.24 10.74
N ALA A 109 6.61 -8.68 9.76
CA ALA A 109 6.23 -8.71 8.34
C ALA A 109 6.71 -10.03 7.72
N SER A 110 6.02 -11.12 8.03
CA SER A 110 6.44 -12.48 7.67
C SER A 110 5.27 -13.45 7.67
N PRO A 111 5.29 -14.52 6.84
CA PRO A 111 4.33 -15.61 6.98
C PRO A 111 4.51 -16.38 8.30
N LEU A 112 5.67 -16.28 8.93
CA LEU A 112 6.02 -16.97 10.17
C LEU A 112 6.14 -15.95 11.32
N GLN A 113 5.39 -16.14 12.40
CA GLN A 113 5.44 -15.21 13.53
C GLN A 113 6.73 -15.32 14.37
N PHE A 114 7.52 -16.38 14.17
CA PHE A 114 8.81 -16.59 14.86
C PHE A 114 10.04 -16.20 14.03
N ALA A 115 9.88 -15.84 12.75
CA ALA A 115 11.00 -15.57 11.83
C ALA A 115 10.68 -14.40 10.89
N GLY A 116 11.71 -13.77 10.33
CA GLY A 116 11.56 -12.63 9.42
C GLY A 116 11.58 -11.26 10.12
N PRO A 117 11.41 -10.16 9.37
CA PRO A 117 11.57 -8.80 9.87
C PRO A 117 10.63 -8.50 11.03
N LYS A 118 11.19 -8.04 12.15
CA LYS A 118 10.45 -7.56 13.32
C LYS A 118 10.45 -6.03 13.32
N ARG A 119 9.30 -5.43 13.60
CA ARG A 119 9.18 -3.98 13.72
C ARG A 119 9.98 -3.44 14.91
N PHE A 120 10.48 -2.21 14.79
CA PHE A 120 11.26 -1.56 15.86
C PHE A 120 10.41 -0.88 16.93
N HIS A 121 9.13 -0.63 16.64
CA HIS A 121 8.20 -0.02 17.58
C HIS A 121 6.81 -0.61 17.40
N ALA A 122 6.02 -0.68 18.48
CA ALA A 122 4.62 -1.08 18.40
C ALA A 122 3.79 0.00 17.70
N PRO A 123 2.65 -0.35 17.07
CA PRO A 123 1.65 0.65 16.68
C PRO A 123 1.24 1.51 17.87
N PRO A 124 0.94 2.80 17.68
CA PRO A 124 0.54 3.71 18.76
C PRO A 124 -0.87 3.47 19.30
N ILE A 125 -1.65 2.60 18.65
CA ILE A 125 -3.02 2.22 19.00
C ILE A 125 -3.29 0.78 18.55
N SER A 126 -4.11 0.03 19.28
CA SER A 126 -4.53 -1.32 18.88
C SER A 126 -5.68 -1.29 17.85
N ILE A 127 -5.87 -2.39 17.10
CA ILE A 127 -7.01 -2.53 16.17
C ILE A 127 -8.35 -2.41 16.91
N ASP A 128 -8.42 -2.90 18.15
CA ASP A 128 -9.65 -2.86 18.94
C ASP A 128 -10.06 -1.43 19.29
N GLU A 129 -9.08 -0.58 19.55
CA GLU A 129 -9.26 0.83 19.88
C GLU A 129 -9.49 1.74 18.67
N LEU A 130 -9.19 1.28 17.44
CA LEU A 130 -9.49 2.05 16.23
C LEU A 130 -11.00 2.33 16.11
N PRO A 131 -11.42 3.54 15.69
CA PRO A 131 -12.81 3.83 15.34
C PRO A 131 -13.28 2.96 14.15
N PRO A 132 -14.59 2.95 13.81
CA PRO A 132 -15.04 2.40 12.54
C PRO A 132 -14.24 2.98 11.37
N ILE A 133 -13.84 2.11 10.44
CA ILE A 133 -13.00 2.48 9.30
C ILE A 133 -13.88 2.47 8.05
N GLU A 134 -13.96 3.60 7.37
CA GLU A 134 -14.70 3.75 6.13
C GLU A 134 -14.04 2.93 5.01
N GLY A 135 -12.72 3.07 4.88
CA GLY A 135 -11.97 2.38 3.83
C GLY A 135 -10.55 1.99 4.24
N VAL A 136 -10.14 0.79 3.84
CA VAL A 136 -8.73 0.37 3.79
C VAL A 136 -8.26 0.42 2.35
N VAL A 137 -7.16 1.14 2.09
CA VAL A 137 -6.55 1.30 0.77
C VAL A 137 -5.24 0.52 0.74
N LEU A 138 -5.11 -0.41 -0.19
CA LEU A 138 -3.97 -1.32 -0.30
C LEU A 138 -3.11 -0.98 -1.52
N SER A 139 -1.80 -0.90 -1.38
CA SER A 139 -0.89 -0.63 -2.49
C SER A 139 -0.45 -1.89 -3.24
N HIS A 140 -0.12 -2.98 -2.53
CA HIS A 140 0.36 -4.24 -3.10
C HIS A 140 0.33 -5.36 -2.02
N ASP A 141 0.79 -6.57 -2.36
CA ASP A 141 0.62 -7.76 -1.49
C ASP A 141 1.85 -8.21 -0.69
N HIS A 142 2.91 -7.42 -0.57
CA HIS A 142 4.05 -7.79 0.31
C HIS A 142 3.64 -7.86 1.79
N TYR A 143 4.41 -8.60 2.60
CA TYR A 143 4.04 -8.86 4.00
C TYR A 143 4.05 -7.62 4.90
N ASP A 144 4.82 -6.60 4.54
CA ASP A 144 4.94 -5.30 5.22
C ASP A 144 3.92 -4.26 4.72
N HIS A 145 3.06 -4.62 3.77
CA HIS A 145 1.95 -3.78 3.28
C HIS A 145 0.58 -4.48 3.37
N LEU A 146 0.59 -5.81 3.37
CA LEU A 146 -0.59 -6.66 3.48
C LEU A 146 -0.40 -7.70 4.59
N ASP A 147 -0.76 -7.30 5.80
CA ASP A 147 -0.72 -8.15 6.99
C ASP A 147 -2.02 -8.96 7.12
N HIS A 148 -1.92 -10.27 6.89
CA HIS A 148 -3.06 -11.19 6.96
C HIS A 148 -3.80 -11.11 8.30
N ALA A 149 -3.07 -11.08 9.43
CA ALA A 149 -3.69 -11.08 10.75
C ALA A 149 -4.41 -9.74 11.01
N ALA A 150 -3.79 -8.62 10.63
CA ALA A 150 -4.41 -7.31 10.74
C ALA A 150 -5.67 -7.20 9.87
N ILE A 151 -5.63 -7.67 8.62
CA ILE A 151 -6.79 -7.65 7.71
C ILE A 151 -7.98 -8.40 8.31
N LEU A 152 -7.78 -9.61 8.83
CA LEU A 152 -8.86 -10.39 9.43
C LEU A 152 -9.41 -9.74 10.71
N ALA A 153 -8.54 -9.17 11.54
CA ALA A 153 -8.96 -8.45 12.74
C ALA A 153 -9.70 -7.13 12.42
N LEU A 154 -9.34 -6.47 11.32
CA LEU A 154 -9.96 -5.22 10.85
C LEU A 154 -11.29 -5.46 10.11
N ALA A 155 -11.47 -6.59 9.42
CA ALA A 155 -12.62 -6.86 8.56
C ALA A 155 -14.01 -6.58 9.20
N PRO A 156 -14.25 -6.81 10.50
CA PRO A 156 -15.51 -6.43 11.16
C PRO A 156 -15.72 -4.92 11.30
N LYS A 157 -14.65 -4.12 11.39
CA LYS A 157 -14.68 -2.65 11.60
C LYS A 157 -14.62 -1.85 10.29
N VAL A 158 -14.18 -2.48 9.21
CA VAL A 158 -13.98 -1.85 7.89
C VAL A 158 -15.24 -1.98 7.05
N ALA A 159 -15.70 -0.87 6.47
CA ALA A 159 -16.80 -0.87 5.50
C ALA A 159 -16.33 -1.29 4.10
N HIS A 160 -15.19 -0.76 3.64
CA HIS A 160 -14.66 -1.01 2.30
C HIS A 160 -13.17 -1.37 2.30
N PHE A 161 -12.78 -2.35 1.50
CA PHE A 161 -11.40 -2.62 1.11
C PHE A 161 -11.24 -2.25 -0.35
N VAL A 162 -10.22 -1.43 -0.65
CA VAL A 162 -9.94 -0.88 -1.97
C VAL A 162 -8.51 -1.27 -2.33
N ALA A 163 -8.36 -2.07 -3.38
CA ALA A 163 -7.11 -2.76 -3.67
C ALA A 163 -6.75 -2.76 -5.18
N PRO A 164 -5.51 -3.09 -5.57
CA PRO A 164 -5.18 -3.39 -6.95
C PRO A 164 -5.71 -4.77 -7.34
N LEU A 165 -5.80 -5.04 -8.65
CA LEU A 165 -6.20 -6.34 -9.18
C LEU A 165 -5.41 -7.51 -8.56
N GLY A 166 -6.11 -8.58 -8.20
CA GLY A 166 -5.54 -9.79 -7.59
C GLY A 166 -5.29 -9.69 -6.09
N VAL A 167 -5.03 -8.49 -5.56
CA VAL A 167 -4.96 -8.27 -4.10
C VAL A 167 -6.36 -8.42 -3.49
N GLY A 168 -7.40 -7.90 -4.15
CA GLY A 168 -8.79 -8.09 -3.74
C GLY A 168 -9.19 -9.57 -3.67
N ASP A 169 -8.80 -10.36 -4.67
CA ASP A 169 -9.04 -11.80 -4.70
C ASP A 169 -8.41 -12.52 -3.50
N ARG A 170 -7.21 -12.07 -3.11
CA ARG A 170 -6.50 -12.58 -1.93
C ARG A 170 -7.26 -12.25 -0.63
N LEU A 171 -7.81 -11.05 -0.49
CA LEU A 171 -8.64 -10.68 0.67
C LEU A 171 -9.88 -11.59 0.78
N ILE A 172 -10.57 -11.81 -0.34
CA ILE A 172 -11.75 -12.67 -0.40
C ILE A 172 -11.37 -14.10 -0.03
N ALA A 173 -10.26 -14.62 -0.56
CA ALA A 173 -9.76 -15.94 -0.22
C ALA A 173 -9.39 -16.10 1.26
N TRP A 174 -9.01 -15.03 1.94
CA TRP A 174 -8.78 -15.02 3.39
C TRP A 174 -10.06 -14.96 4.22
N GLY A 175 -11.21 -14.65 3.62
CA GLY A 175 -12.51 -14.59 4.28
C GLY A 175 -13.06 -13.19 4.47
N VAL A 176 -12.48 -12.15 3.85
CA VAL A 176 -13.13 -10.84 3.78
C VAL A 176 -14.38 -10.95 2.90
N PRO A 177 -15.56 -10.48 3.35
CA PRO A 177 -16.77 -10.55 2.54
C PRO A 177 -16.60 -9.82 1.20
N ALA A 178 -16.95 -10.49 0.10
CA ALA A 178 -16.68 -9.99 -1.26
C ALA A 178 -17.38 -8.65 -1.54
N GLU A 179 -18.53 -8.40 -0.93
CA GLU A 179 -19.28 -7.14 -1.03
C GLU A 179 -18.53 -5.94 -0.43
N LYS A 180 -17.54 -6.18 0.45
CA LYS A 180 -16.68 -5.13 0.99
C LYS A 180 -15.48 -4.84 0.11
N VAL A 181 -15.14 -5.70 -0.85
CA VAL A 181 -13.89 -5.62 -1.62
C VAL A 181 -14.14 -5.04 -2.99
N GLN A 182 -13.41 -3.97 -3.32
CA GLN A 182 -13.33 -3.40 -4.66
C GLN A 182 -11.87 -3.41 -5.11
N GLN A 183 -11.61 -3.86 -6.33
CA GLN A 183 -10.26 -3.90 -6.88
C GLN A 183 -10.18 -3.24 -8.25
N PHE A 184 -9.05 -2.60 -8.53
CA PHE A 184 -8.87 -1.68 -9.65
C PHE A 184 -7.54 -1.89 -10.38
N ASP A 185 -7.57 -1.71 -11.69
CA ASP A 185 -6.36 -1.51 -12.50
C ASP A 185 -5.89 -0.05 -12.41
N TRP A 186 -4.70 0.24 -12.94
CA TRP A 186 -4.20 1.60 -13.03
C TRP A 186 -5.15 2.51 -13.81
N TRP A 187 -5.28 3.73 -13.30
CA TRP A 187 -6.20 4.79 -13.75
C TRP A 187 -7.68 4.47 -13.57
N GLN A 188 -8.03 3.37 -12.92
CA GLN A 188 -9.39 3.07 -12.48
C GLN A 188 -9.58 3.48 -11.03
N GLY A 189 -10.83 3.55 -10.60
CA GLY A 189 -11.16 4.04 -9.28
C GLY A 189 -12.63 3.95 -8.97
N THR A 190 -12.98 4.45 -7.78
CA THR A 190 -14.35 4.47 -7.26
C THR A 190 -14.57 5.71 -6.43
N THR A 191 -15.82 5.98 -6.06
CA THR A 191 -16.18 7.01 -5.09
C THR A 191 -16.99 6.35 -3.99
N ILE A 192 -16.53 6.53 -2.75
CA ILE A 192 -17.15 5.99 -1.55
C ILE A 192 -17.48 7.17 -0.65
N GLY A 193 -18.78 7.40 -0.42
CA GLY A 193 -19.25 8.63 0.20
C GLY A 193 -18.77 9.87 -0.57
N ALA A 194 -18.01 10.73 0.09
CA ALA A 194 -17.45 11.96 -0.48
C ALA A 194 -15.96 11.85 -0.89
N VAL A 195 -15.39 10.64 -0.84
CA VAL A 195 -13.97 10.40 -1.17
C VAL A 195 -13.87 9.61 -2.47
N GLN A 196 -13.25 10.21 -3.48
CA GLN A 196 -12.86 9.52 -4.70
C GLN A 196 -11.48 8.89 -4.52
N LEU A 197 -11.35 7.64 -4.94
CA LEU A 197 -10.12 6.86 -4.90
C LEU A 197 -9.75 6.45 -6.31
N VAL A 198 -8.50 6.67 -6.69
CA VAL A 198 -7.98 6.26 -8.00
C VAL A 198 -6.69 5.48 -7.80
N ALA A 199 -6.65 4.24 -8.28
CA ALA A 199 -5.43 3.47 -8.39
C ALA A 199 -4.57 4.10 -9.48
N THR A 200 -3.38 4.57 -9.14
CA THR A 200 -2.42 5.15 -10.09
C THR A 200 -1.22 4.24 -10.27
N PRO A 201 -0.47 4.36 -11.38
CA PRO A 201 0.69 3.52 -11.60
C PRO A 201 1.72 3.60 -10.47
N ALA A 202 2.46 2.51 -10.29
CA ALA A 202 3.65 2.45 -9.44
C ALA A 202 4.71 1.59 -10.14
N GLN A 203 5.98 1.85 -9.82
CA GLN A 203 7.11 1.04 -10.26
C GLN A 203 7.55 0.12 -9.13
N HIS A 204 6.94 -1.06 -9.03
CA HIS A 204 7.20 -2.00 -7.95
C HIS A 204 6.96 -3.45 -8.41
N PHE A 205 6.66 -4.36 -7.48
CA PHE A 205 6.20 -5.72 -7.75
C PHE A 205 5.31 -6.24 -6.64
N SER A 206 4.78 -7.44 -6.83
CA SER A 206 4.00 -8.17 -5.84
C SER A 206 4.52 -9.60 -5.72
N GLY A 207 4.22 -10.28 -4.62
CA GLY A 207 4.55 -11.68 -4.38
C GLY A 207 4.75 -11.98 -2.90
N ARG A 208 4.25 -13.13 -2.45
CA ARG A 208 4.34 -13.58 -1.04
C ARG A 208 5.05 -14.92 -0.88
N THR A 209 5.27 -15.63 -1.97
CA THR A 209 5.80 -16.98 -2.04
C THR A 209 6.77 -17.11 -3.21
N LEU A 210 7.42 -18.28 -3.34
CA LEU A 210 8.33 -18.54 -4.44
C LEU A 210 7.64 -18.67 -5.80
N SER A 211 6.32 -18.88 -5.83
CA SER A 211 5.56 -19.20 -7.06
C SER A 211 4.54 -18.14 -7.47
N ASP A 212 4.27 -17.12 -6.65
CA ASP A 212 3.21 -16.12 -6.90
C ASP A 212 3.73 -14.73 -7.29
N GLY A 213 5.03 -14.61 -7.60
CA GLY A 213 5.64 -13.36 -8.04
C GLY A 213 4.91 -12.72 -9.22
N ASN A 214 4.46 -11.48 -9.02
CA ASN A 214 3.66 -10.67 -9.93
C ASN A 214 2.30 -11.28 -10.33
N SER A 215 1.74 -12.17 -9.52
CA SER A 215 0.37 -12.68 -9.74
C SER A 215 -0.72 -11.65 -9.41
N THR A 216 -0.40 -10.66 -8.58
CA THR A 216 -1.25 -9.51 -8.24
C THR A 216 -0.62 -8.20 -8.70
N LEU A 217 -1.43 -7.17 -8.90
CA LEU A 217 -0.99 -5.84 -9.28
C LEU A 217 -0.49 -5.06 -8.05
N TRP A 218 0.29 -4.01 -8.30
CA TRP A 218 0.72 -2.99 -7.34
C TRP A 218 0.29 -1.61 -7.85
N ALA A 219 -0.05 -0.69 -6.96
CA ALA A 219 -0.50 0.65 -7.31
C ALA A 219 -0.08 1.69 -6.26
N SER A 220 0.06 2.93 -6.73
CA SER A 220 -0.07 4.11 -5.87
C SER A 220 -1.54 4.55 -5.86
N TRP A 221 -1.92 5.49 -5.01
CA TRP A 221 -3.31 5.95 -4.90
C TRP A 221 -3.43 7.46 -4.83
N VAL A 222 -4.44 7.97 -5.53
CA VAL A 222 -4.93 9.33 -5.35
C VAL A 222 -6.26 9.28 -4.59
N LEU A 223 -6.35 10.06 -3.51
CA LEU A 223 -7.55 10.26 -2.71
C LEU A 223 -8.00 11.72 -2.89
N ILE A 224 -9.27 11.93 -3.25
CA ILE A 224 -9.84 13.27 -3.45
C ILE A 224 -11.09 13.40 -2.57
N ALA A 225 -11.03 14.31 -1.60
CA ALA A 225 -12.11 14.59 -0.66
C ALA A 225 -12.48 16.08 -0.74
N GLY A 226 -13.51 16.40 -1.54
CA GLY A 226 -13.84 17.79 -1.86
C GLY A 226 -12.69 18.46 -2.64
N GLU A 227 -12.10 19.50 -2.05
CA GLU A 227 -10.95 20.21 -2.64
C GLU A 227 -9.61 19.57 -2.27
N THR A 228 -9.57 18.75 -1.22
CA THR A 228 -8.35 18.12 -0.72
C THR A 228 -7.93 16.96 -1.61
N ARG A 229 -6.67 16.97 -2.05
CA ARG A 229 -6.05 15.95 -2.88
C ARG A 229 -4.85 15.36 -2.17
N ILE A 230 -4.87 14.05 -1.98
CA ILE A 230 -3.84 13.31 -1.28
C ILE A 230 -3.27 12.26 -2.21
N PHE A 231 -1.96 12.10 -2.19
CA PHE A 231 -1.27 11.04 -2.92
C PHE A 231 -0.60 10.07 -1.93
N PHE A 232 -0.78 8.78 -2.15
CA PHE A 232 -0.11 7.70 -1.42
C PHE A 232 0.72 6.89 -2.41
N SER A 233 2.05 6.89 -2.25
CA SER A 233 2.94 6.28 -3.25
C SER A 233 2.95 4.75 -3.22
N GLY A 234 2.57 4.13 -2.10
CA GLY A 234 3.04 2.77 -1.78
C GLY A 234 4.57 2.70 -1.83
N ASP A 235 5.10 1.51 -2.11
CA ASP A 235 6.56 1.26 -2.20
C ASP A 235 7.15 1.54 -3.59
N THR A 236 6.59 2.45 -4.37
CA THR A 236 7.07 2.69 -5.74
C THR A 236 8.54 3.16 -5.80
N GLY A 237 9.29 2.67 -6.77
CA GLY A 237 10.53 3.29 -7.24
C GLY A 237 10.26 4.56 -8.07
N TYR A 238 11.33 5.29 -8.40
CA TYR A 238 11.24 6.52 -9.20
C TYR A 238 10.95 6.22 -10.67
N PHE A 239 9.97 6.92 -11.26
CA PHE A 239 9.57 6.75 -12.66
C PHE A 239 8.72 7.92 -13.17
N ASP A 240 8.57 8.03 -14.49
CA ASP A 240 7.82 9.12 -15.16
C ASP A 240 6.31 9.16 -14.82
N GLY A 241 5.78 8.13 -14.15
CA GLY A 241 4.38 8.13 -13.73
C GLY A 241 4.07 9.18 -12.68
N PHE A 242 5.03 9.59 -11.84
CA PHE A 242 4.83 10.71 -10.90
C PHE A 242 4.45 11.99 -11.62
N LYS A 243 5.14 12.31 -12.73
CA LYS A 243 4.83 13.47 -13.55
C LYS A 243 3.41 13.37 -14.14
N ALA A 244 3.06 12.23 -14.71
CA ALA A 244 1.73 12.02 -15.29
C ALA A 244 0.60 12.08 -14.25
N ILE A 245 0.85 11.59 -13.03
CA ILE A 245 -0.09 11.67 -11.90
C ILE A 245 -0.26 13.13 -11.46
N GLY A 246 0.85 13.86 -11.28
CA GLY A 246 0.84 15.28 -10.93
C GLY A 246 0.13 16.16 -11.95
N GLU A 247 0.37 15.93 -13.25
CA GLU A 247 -0.32 16.66 -14.33
C GLU A 247 -1.83 16.39 -14.36
N ARG A 248 -2.27 15.19 -13.98
CA ARG A 248 -3.68 14.79 -14.05
C ARG A 248 -4.47 15.18 -12.81
N TYR A 249 -3.88 15.04 -11.63
CA TYR A 249 -4.60 15.14 -10.36
C TYR A 249 -4.10 16.26 -9.45
N GLY A 250 -2.92 16.84 -9.73
CA GLY A 250 -2.37 17.92 -8.92
C GLY A 250 -3.10 19.26 -9.07
N PRO A 251 -2.75 20.25 -8.22
CA PRO A 251 -1.79 20.17 -7.11
C PRO A 251 -2.29 19.27 -5.97
N PHE A 252 -1.38 18.62 -5.26
CA PHE A 252 -1.68 17.81 -4.07
C PHE A 252 -1.46 18.63 -2.79
N ASP A 253 -2.34 18.46 -1.81
CA ASP A 253 -2.21 19.07 -0.48
C ASP A 253 -1.30 18.23 0.43
N LEU A 254 -1.27 16.91 0.21
CA LEU A 254 -0.43 15.97 0.94
C LEU A 254 0.07 14.86 -0.01
N THR A 255 1.36 14.59 0.06
CA THR A 255 1.98 13.43 -0.60
C THR A 255 2.67 12.56 0.45
N MET A 256 2.24 11.31 0.57
CA MET A 256 2.86 10.29 1.41
C MET A 256 3.77 9.46 0.52
N VAL A 257 5.06 9.79 0.53
CA VAL A 257 6.09 9.23 -0.35
C VAL A 257 7.04 8.38 0.48
N GLU A 258 7.22 7.12 0.08
CA GLU A 258 8.17 6.21 0.75
C GLU A 258 9.62 6.64 0.53
N THR A 259 10.42 6.55 1.60
CA THR A 259 11.82 7.00 1.63
C THR A 259 12.75 5.97 2.31
N GLY A 260 12.27 4.74 2.51
CA GLY A 260 12.99 3.65 3.17
C GLY A 260 13.34 2.50 2.23
N ALA A 261 13.99 1.47 2.78
CA ALA A 261 14.32 0.20 2.10
C ALA A 261 15.11 0.32 0.78
N TYR A 262 15.74 1.48 0.53
CA TYR A 262 16.54 1.74 -0.65
C TYR A 262 17.84 0.94 -0.66
N ASN A 263 18.30 0.56 -1.85
CA ASN A 263 19.59 -0.09 -2.05
C ASN A 263 20.04 0.06 -3.50
N ALA A 264 21.35 0.09 -3.73
CA ALA A 264 21.94 0.11 -5.07
C ALA A 264 21.63 -1.16 -5.89
N ASP A 265 21.28 -2.26 -5.22
CA ASP A 265 20.95 -3.53 -5.87
C ASP A 265 19.51 -3.58 -6.42
N TRP A 266 18.61 -2.69 -5.99
CA TRP A 266 17.22 -2.62 -6.47
C TRP A 266 16.71 -1.17 -6.64
N PRO A 267 17.42 -0.33 -7.40
CA PRO A 267 17.17 1.11 -7.47
C PRO A 267 15.84 1.46 -8.14
N ASP A 268 15.27 0.54 -8.91
CA ASP A 268 14.07 0.79 -9.70
C ASP A 268 12.78 0.47 -8.95
N VAL A 269 12.83 -0.13 -7.77
CA VAL A 269 11.63 -0.51 -7.00
C VAL A 269 11.53 0.13 -5.63
N HIS A 270 12.59 0.77 -5.13
CA HIS A 270 12.54 1.66 -3.97
C HIS A 270 13.35 2.91 -4.28
N MET A 271 12.76 4.07 -4.02
CA MET A 271 13.41 5.36 -4.25
C MET A 271 14.61 5.54 -3.31
N GLN A 272 15.72 6.04 -3.85
CA GLN A 272 16.75 6.66 -3.03
C GLN A 272 16.19 7.92 -2.35
N PRO A 273 16.70 8.35 -1.19
CA PRO A 273 16.18 9.52 -0.48
C PRO A 273 16.05 10.76 -1.36
N GLU A 274 17.02 11.01 -2.24
CA GLU A 274 17.01 12.17 -3.15
C GLU A 274 15.89 12.10 -4.20
N GLN A 275 15.42 10.90 -4.53
CA GLN A 275 14.31 10.69 -5.47
C GLN A 275 12.93 10.88 -4.84
N SER A 276 12.84 10.91 -3.50
CA SER A 276 11.59 11.13 -2.76
C SER A 276 11.28 12.61 -2.46
N LEU A 277 12.11 13.54 -2.93
CA LEU A 277 12.00 14.99 -2.72
C LEU A 277 11.25 15.70 -3.85
#